data_AF-A0A166B077-F1
#
_entry.id   AF-A0A166B077-F1
#
_cell.length_a   1.000
_cell.length_b   1.000
_cell.length_c   1.000
_cell.angle_alpha   90.00
_cell.angle_beta   90.00
_cell.angle_gamma   90.00
#
_symmetry.space_group_name_H-M   'P 1'
#
loop_
_entity.id
_entity.type
_entity.pdbx_description
1 polymer ?
#
loop_
_entity_poly.entity_id
_entity_poly.type
_entity_poly.pdbx_seq_one_letter_code
_entity_poly.pdbx_strand_id
1 'polypeptide(L)'
;MSRAGQRALTVRIGLIQTLSERKDALLSALWTPPLLSSLTLDEDSDHYTVRKVMEILASQPHAALTHLVLTCQKGGPPCSIPDVVLGDYTPRLRSLSIDCMLFDWAAIQGVCSLRISCSNSFVITCGLSDILGTLARCPLLEHLQLDLPGTLLPEPNSTIKHIVLSHIDSICLRGSNEFCDNLLDALKGLPCTTMIAISVVSDNTASSMLPSSFSHLKAHASQVNAPIIRHISLVQVSDHHASKPFQFCLSGDLGLDLSICSAFEWMNELPRRNSFVSASTTTHGDGYIDALHAIIQQWPITHVTHLDMRMFSAIDKGLWIALFGYLPTLTTVIVRPESNATTTLFDALDDHLQRSGKHIVKSIILDLARTGALIALPVSSREAFARGILRRVTSHCAAAARANAPLETIEVVNDERGYLSLFDCSEFSKGLSRGFIYGGVLYTEREKVCTVASLIK
;
A
#
# COMPACT_ATOMS: atom_id res chain seq x y z
N MET A 1 -21.78 -2.48 40.67
CA MET A 1 -21.77 -2.01 39.26
C MET A 1 -21.32 -0.54 39.10
N SER A 2 -20.58 0.07 40.04
CA SER A 2 -20.36 1.54 40.08
C SER A 2 -19.06 2.07 39.43
N ARG A 3 -18.20 1.22 38.84
CA ARG A 3 -16.98 1.66 38.11
C ARG A 3 -17.02 1.42 36.60
N ALA A 4 -18.01 0.67 36.10
CA ALA A 4 -18.13 0.36 34.68
C ALA A 4 -18.78 1.50 33.87
N GLY A 5 -19.54 2.41 34.51
CA GLY A 5 -20.30 3.47 33.84
C GLY A 5 -19.53 4.75 33.49
N GLN A 6 -18.22 4.83 33.74
CA GLN A 6 -17.41 6.01 33.43
C GLN A 6 -16.37 5.77 32.32
N ARG A 7 -16.27 4.54 31.80
CA ARG A 7 -15.32 4.24 30.73
C ARG A 7 -15.88 4.69 29.39
N ALA A 8 -15.01 5.25 28.56
CA ALA A 8 -15.25 5.51 27.16
C ALA A 8 -15.76 4.22 26.48
N LEU A 9 -16.95 4.31 25.89
CA LEU A 9 -17.61 3.20 25.21
C LEU A 9 -17.13 3.15 23.76
N THR A 10 -16.71 1.96 23.32
CA THR A 10 -16.38 1.67 21.93
C THR A 10 -17.37 0.65 21.42
N VAL A 11 -18.10 1.01 20.35
CA VAL A 11 -19.11 0.16 19.73
C VAL A 11 -18.66 -0.19 18.33
N ARG A 12 -18.65 -1.50 18.03
CA ARG A 12 -18.47 -2.02 16.68
C ARG A 12 -19.68 -2.87 16.31
N ILE A 13 -20.28 -2.58 15.17
CA ILE A 13 -21.48 -3.25 14.66
C ILE A 13 -21.12 -3.84 13.30
N GLY A 14 -21.06 -5.17 13.24
CA GLY A 14 -20.96 -5.94 12.00
C GLY A 14 -22.10 -6.94 11.95
N LEU A 15 -23.09 -6.69 11.11
CA LEU A 15 -24.30 -7.49 11.03
C LEU A 15 -24.54 -7.94 9.59
N ILE A 16 -24.18 -9.20 9.34
CA ILE A 16 -24.32 -9.87 8.04
C ILE A 16 -25.81 -10.17 7.70
N GLN A 17 -26.71 -10.03 8.68
CA GLN A 17 -28.13 -10.37 8.54
C GLN A 17 -29.02 -9.28 9.12
N THR A 18 -30.24 -9.20 8.58
CA THR A 18 -31.27 -8.29 9.04
C THR A 18 -31.46 -8.35 10.55
N LEU A 19 -31.51 -7.16 11.16
CA LEU A 19 -31.80 -7.00 12.57
C LEU A 19 -33.17 -7.59 12.88
N SER A 20 -33.23 -8.58 13.77
CA SER A 20 -34.49 -8.98 14.38
C SER A 20 -34.94 -7.89 15.36
N GLU A 21 -36.25 -7.78 15.62
CA GLU A 21 -36.82 -6.80 16.56
C GLU A 21 -36.11 -6.78 17.93
N ARG A 22 -35.64 -7.95 18.38
CA ARG A 22 -34.87 -8.08 19.64
C ARG A 22 -33.49 -7.43 19.54
N LYS A 23 -32.77 -7.61 18.43
CA LYS A 23 -31.47 -6.96 18.22
C LYS A 23 -31.64 -5.45 18.03
N ASP A 24 -32.75 -5.06 17.42
CA ASP A 24 -33.16 -3.67 17.26
C ASP A 24 -33.37 -2.95 18.59
N ALA A 25 -34.05 -3.59 19.56
CA ALA A 25 -34.19 -3.05 20.90
C ALA A 25 -32.84 -3.00 21.66
N LEU A 26 -31.97 -4.00 21.46
CA LEU A 26 -30.63 -4.03 22.04
C LEU A 26 -29.74 -2.91 21.51
N LEU A 27 -29.82 -2.58 20.22
CA LEU A 27 -29.03 -1.50 19.63
C LEU A 27 -29.32 -0.17 20.33
N SER A 28 -30.59 0.16 20.53
CA SER A 28 -30.99 1.38 21.26
C SER A 28 -30.59 1.33 22.74
N ALA A 29 -30.65 0.16 23.38
CA ALA A 29 -30.29 0.01 24.80
C ALA A 29 -28.77 0.11 25.05
N LEU A 30 -27.94 -0.30 24.09
CA LEU A 30 -26.47 -0.19 24.15
C LEU A 30 -26.00 1.24 23.90
N TRP A 31 -26.88 2.11 23.42
CA TRP A 31 -26.54 3.46 23.02
C TRP A 31 -26.56 4.43 24.20
N THR A 32 -25.39 4.77 24.72
CA THR A 32 -25.23 5.82 25.74
C THR A 32 -24.43 6.99 25.16
N PRO A 33 -25.09 8.03 24.62
CA PRO A 33 -24.43 9.13 23.91
C PRO A 33 -23.25 9.80 24.61
N PRO A 34 -23.34 10.15 25.92
CA PRO A 34 -22.24 10.85 26.59
C PRO A 34 -21.02 9.96 26.85
N LEU A 35 -21.15 8.64 26.71
CA LEU A 35 -20.05 7.69 26.91
C LEU A 35 -19.48 7.18 25.57
N LEU A 36 -20.24 7.28 24.47
CA LEU A 36 -19.82 6.77 23.17
C LEU A 36 -18.62 7.56 22.65
N SER A 37 -17.46 6.91 22.64
CA SER A 37 -16.17 7.49 22.24
C SER A 37 -15.73 7.07 20.84
N SER A 38 -16.15 5.88 20.40
CA SER A 38 -15.81 5.31 19.12
C SER A 38 -16.98 4.49 18.60
N LEU A 39 -17.33 4.68 17.33
CA LEU A 39 -18.34 3.90 16.64
C LEU A 39 -17.78 3.39 15.30
N THR A 40 -17.97 2.10 15.05
CA THR A 40 -17.62 1.47 13.78
C THR A 40 -18.79 0.65 13.27
N LEU A 41 -19.28 0.97 12.08
CA LEU A 41 -20.15 0.12 11.28
C LEU A 41 -19.29 -0.61 10.25
N ASP A 42 -19.37 -1.94 10.19
CA ASP A 42 -18.61 -2.77 9.25
C ASP A 42 -19.31 -2.86 7.87
N GLU A 43 -18.53 -3.18 6.82
CA GLU A 43 -18.95 -3.17 5.40
C GLU A 43 -20.14 -4.09 5.08
N ASP A 44 -20.30 -5.16 5.87
CA ASP A 44 -21.38 -6.15 5.71
C ASP A 44 -22.72 -5.70 6.29
N SER A 45 -22.80 -4.50 6.88
CA SER A 45 -24.02 -3.99 7.50
C SER A 45 -25.07 -3.65 6.44
N ASP A 46 -26.28 -4.19 6.61
CA ASP A 46 -27.39 -3.88 5.71
C ASP A 46 -27.81 -2.39 5.77
N HIS A 47 -28.43 -1.91 4.68
CA HIS A 47 -28.88 -0.52 4.56
C HIS A 47 -29.86 -0.10 5.66
N TYR A 48 -30.67 -1.02 6.18
CA TYR A 48 -31.64 -0.73 7.25
C TYR A 48 -30.92 -0.41 8.56
N THR A 49 -29.93 -1.21 8.93
CA THR A 49 -29.07 -1.05 10.10
C THR A 49 -28.32 0.26 10.03
N VAL A 50 -27.68 0.56 8.90
CA VAL A 50 -26.97 1.83 8.69
C VAL A 50 -27.92 3.01 8.88
N ARG A 51 -29.10 2.98 8.25
CA ARG A 51 -30.12 4.04 8.40
C ARG A 51 -30.55 4.22 9.86
N LYS A 52 -30.84 3.12 10.55
CA LYS A 52 -31.27 3.17 11.95
C LYS A 52 -30.19 3.73 12.87
N VAL A 53 -28.93 3.37 12.65
CA VAL A 53 -27.80 3.97 13.39
C VAL A 53 -27.68 5.46 13.09
N MET A 54 -27.89 5.89 11.83
CA MET A 54 -27.90 7.31 11.48
C MET A 54 -29.04 8.07 12.16
N GLU A 55 -30.24 7.49 12.24
CA GLU A 55 -31.37 8.06 12.98
C GLU A 55 -31.05 8.22 14.47
N ILE A 56 -30.41 7.21 15.07
CA ILE A 56 -29.99 7.27 16.46
C ILE A 56 -28.91 8.34 16.67
N LEU A 57 -27.90 8.42 15.80
CA LEU A 57 -26.85 9.46 15.84
C LEU A 57 -27.42 10.87 15.68
N ALA A 58 -28.44 11.03 14.82
CA ALA A 58 -29.09 12.30 14.57
C ALA A 58 -30.15 12.68 15.61
N SER A 59 -30.48 11.78 16.54
CA SER A 59 -31.49 12.05 17.57
C SER A 59 -30.95 12.87 18.76
N GLN A 60 -29.63 12.88 18.99
CA GLN A 60 -29.03 13.51 20.16
C GLN A 60 -27.52 13.79 20.03
N PRO A 61 -26.96 14.75 20.78
CA PRO A 61 -25.53 15.04 20.77
C PRO A 61 -24.65 13.90 21.31
N HIS A 62 -23.49 13.75 20.68
CA HIS A 62 -22.46 12.75 20.90
C HIS A 62 -21.12 13.40 21.30
N ALA A 63 -21.15 14.20 22.37
CA ALA A 63 -20.02 15.04 22.78
C ALA A 63 -18.72 14.29 23.12
N ALA A 64 -18.78 12.98 23.41
CA ALA A 64 -17.61 12.16 23.68
C ALA A 64 -17.05 11.43 22.43
N LEU A 65 -17.78 11.46 21.32
CA LEU A 65 -17.42 10.71 20.12
C LEU A 65 -16.19 11.34 19.47
N THR A 66 -15.13 10.53 19.35
CA THR A 66 -13.84 10.94 18.79
C THR A 66 -13.51 10.19 17.50
N HIS A 67 -14.07 8.99 17.32
CA HIS A 67 -13.83 8.14 16.16
C HIS A 67 -15.16 7.67 15.57
N LEU A 68 -15.37 7.91 14.28
CA LEU A 68 -16.56 7.50 13.55
C LEU A 68 -16.15 6.81 12.25
N VAL A 69 -16.48 5.54 12.13
CA VAL A 69 -16.27 4.74 10.91
C VAL A 69 -17.63 4.26 10.43
N LEU A 70 -18.01 4.70 9.23
CA LEU A 70 -19.30 4.41 8.61
C LEU A 70 -19.04 3.81 7.24
N THR A 71 -19.43 2.56 7.05
CA THR A 71 -19.36 1.88 5.76
C THR A 71 -20.74 1.39 5.36
N CYS A 72 -21.08 1.51 4.08
CA CYS A 72 -22.33 1.02 3.53
C CYS A 72 -22.08 -0.03 2.44
N GLN A 73 -22.96 -1.02 2.36
CA GLN A 73 -22.84 -2.09 1.38
C GLN A 73 -22.85 -1.56 -0.06
N LYS A 74 -21.95 -2.08 -0.89
CA LYS A 74 -21.88 -1.76 -2.32
C LYS A 74 -23.10 -2.31 -3.07
N GLY A 75 -23.73 -1.49 -3.91
CA GLY A 75 -24.78 -1.90 -4.86
C GLY A 75 -26.23 -1.59 -4.48
N GLY A 76 -26.51 -1.11 -3.26
CA GLY A 76 -27.82 -0.57 -2.90
C GLY A 76 -27.89 0.97 -3.00
N PRO A 77 -29.06 1.57 -2.70
CA PRO A 77 -29.20 3.02 -2.71
C PRO A 77 -28.30 3.65 -1.64
N PRO A 78 -27.64 4.77 -1.94
CA PRO A 78 -26.77 5.44 -0.98
C PRO A 78 -27.52 5.82 0.30
N CYS A 79 -26.91 5.54 1.45
CA CYS A 79 -27.34 6.12 2.71
C CYS A 79 -26.72 7.51 2.87
N SER A 80 -27.49 8.49 3.36
CA SER A 80 -26.99 9.83 3.69
C SER A 80 -26.70 9.98 5.18
N ILE A 81 -25.60 10.63 5.51
CA ILE A 81 -25.25 11.05 6.86
C ILE A 81 -25.86 12.44 7.09
N PRO A 82 -26.71 12.64 8.10
CA PRO A 82 -27.27 13.96 8.40
C PRO A 82 -26.19 14.95 8.84
N ASP A 83 -26.24 16.19 8.33
CA ASP A 83 -25.21 17.22 8.58
C ASP A 83 -24.97 17.50 10.06
N VAL A 84 -26.05 17.48 10.86
CA VAL A 84 -25.99 17.67 12.33
C VAL A 84 -25.07 16.65 13.01
N VAL A 85 -24.95 15.44 12.45
CA VAL A 85 -24.08 14.37 12.99
C VAL A 85 -22.61 14.71 12.77
N LEU A 86 -22.24 15.25 11.60
CA LEU A 86 -20.85 15.60 11.28
C LEU A 86 -20.43 16.97 11.83
N GLY A 87 -21.40 17.83 12.14
CA GLY A 87 -21.20 19.14 12.76
C GLY A 87 -21.48 19.14 14.26
N ASP A 88 -22.61 19.73 14.65
CA ASP A 88 -22.92 20.13 16.02
C ASP A 88 -22.98 18.96 17.03
N TYR A 89 -23.37 17.76 16.59
CA TYR A 89 -23.55 16.65 17.50
C TYR A 89 -22.25 15.92 17.83
N THR A 90 -21.19 16.10 17.04
CA THR A 90 -19.90 15.41 17.29
C THR A 90 -18.74 16.41 17.40
N PRO A 91 -18.80 17.40 18.32
CA PRO A 91 -17.82 18.49 18.38
C PRO A 91 -16.39 18.05 18.76
N ARG A 92 -16.21 16.79 19.16
CA ARG A 92 -14.91 16.19 19.50
C ARG A 92 -14.43 15.16 18.48
N LEU A 93 -15.10 15.06 17.33
CA LEU A 93 -14.74 14.11 16.29
C LEU A 93 -13.33 14.42 15.78
N ARG A 94 -12.42 13.45 15.89
CA ARG A 94 -11.03 13.56 15.44
C ARG A 94 -10.73 12.65 14.27
N SER A 95 -11.37 11.49 14.20
CA SER A 95 -11.18 10.53 13.12
C SER A 95 -12.52 10.23 12.47
N LEU A 96 -12.62 10.51 11.17
CA LEU A 96 -13.80 10.24 10.35
C LEU A 96 -13.40 9.35 9.18
N SER A 97 -14.05 8.19 9.07
CA SER A 97 -13.94 7.29 7.92
C SER A 97 -15.33 7.03 7.36
N ILE A 98 -15.55 7.40 6.10
CA ILE A 98 -16.82 7.20 5.40
C ILE A 98 -16.54 6.39 4.13
N ASP A 99 -17.26 5.29 3.94
CA ASP A 99 -17.23 4.49 2.71
C ASP A 99 -18.64 4.30 2.14
N CYS A 100 -18.81 4.65 0.87
CA CYS A 100 -20.05 4.43 0.10
C CYS A 100 -21.30 5.11 0.69
N MET A 101 -21.17 6.33 1.26
CA MET A 101 -22.29 7.12 1.79
C MET A 101 -22.30 8.55 1.26
N LEU A 102 -23.47 9.19 1.27
CA LEU A 102 -23.65 10.61 0.95
C LEU A 102 -23.52 11.46 2.21
N PHE A 103 -22.94 12.64 2.09
CA PHE A 103 -22.81 13.61 3.18
C PHE A 103 -22.52 15.00 2.61
N ASP A 104 -22.77 16.04 3.41
CA ASP A 104 -22.31 17.39 3.10
C ASP A 104 -20.86 17.59 3.57
N TRP A 105 -19.98 17.94 2.63
CA TRP A 105 -18.59 18.28 2.92
C TRP A 105 -18.48 19.50 3.84
N ALA A 106 -19.41 20.46 3.73
CA ALA A 106 -19.47 21.67 4.56
C ALA A 106 -19.59 21.34 6.05
N ALA A 107 -20.24 20.23 6.40
CA ALA A 107 -20.48 19.81 7.78
C ALA A 107 -19.23 19.26 8.48
N ILE A 108 -18.22 18.80 7.73
CA ILE A 108 -16.98 18.26 8.30
C ILE A 108 -16.10 19.41 8.79
N GLN A 109 -15.66 19.32 10.05
CA GLN A 109 -14.81 20.31 10.71
C GLN A 109 -13.93 19.68 11.80
N GLY A 110 -12.73 20.24 12.02
CA GLY A 110 -11.89 19.93 13.18
C GLY A 110 -11.32 18.51 13.26
N VAL A 111 -11.42 17.71 12.19
CA VAL A 111 -10.88 16.34 12.16
C VAL A 111 -9.36 16.32 11.97
N CYS A 112 -8.70 15.34 12.59
CA CYS A 112 -7.27 15.04 12.44
C CYS A 112 -7.01 13.90 11.45
N SER A 113 -7.96 12.98 11.28
CA SER A 113 -7.89 11.90 10.29
C SER A 113 -9.18 11.86 9.49
N LEU A 114 -9.05 11.99 8.17
CA LEU A 114 -10.17 12.00 7.23
C LEU A 114 -9.94 10.94 6.16
N ARG A 115 -10.81 9.93 6.13
CA ARG A 115 -10.84 8.89 5.11
C ARG A 115 -12.20 8.86 4.42
N ILE A 116 -12.24 9.18 3.14
CA ILE A 116 -13.45 9.13 2.33
C ILE A 116 -13.20 8.16 1.18
N SER A 117 -14.11 7.21 1.00
CA SER A 117 -14.13 6.26 -0.11
C SER A 117 -15.48 6.30 -0.80
N CYS A 118 -15.46 6.54 -2.10
CA CYS A 118 -16.64 6.61 -2.95
C CYS A 118 -16.47 5.61 -4.09
N SER A 119 -17.32 4.59 -4.16
CA SER A 119 -17.26 3.62 -5.25
C SER A 119 -17.70 4.22 -6.58
N ASN A 120 -17.23 3.63 -7.69
CA ASN A 120 -17.59 4.01 -9.06
C ASN A 120 -19.09 3.95 -9.40
N SER A 121 -19.91 3.33 -8.54
CA SER A 121 -21.36 3.30 -8.73
C SER A 121 -22.09 4.54 -8.19
N PHE A 122 -21.40 5.42 -7.45
CA PHE A 122 -22.03 6.60 -6.87
C PHE A 122 -21.84 7.85 -7.74
N VAL A 123 -22.93 8.59 -7.91
CA VAL A 123 -22.88 9.95 -8.44
C VAL A 123 -22.40 10.86 -7.32
N ILE A 124 -21.17 11.36 -7.46
CA ILE A 124 -20.63 12.34 -6.53
C ILE A 124 -21.21 13.71 -6.88
N THR A 125 -21.82 14.35 -5.87
CA THR A 125 -22.37 15.71 -6.00
C THR A 125 -21.42 16.79 -5.50
N CYS A 126 -20.27 16.43 -4.91
CA CYS A 126 -19.27 17.39 -4.47
C CYS A 126 -18.28 17.71 -5.59
N GLY A 127 -17.78 18.94 -5.56
CA GLY A 127 -16.66 19.35 -6.38
C GLY A 127 -15.37 19.49 -5.59
N LEU A 128 -14.27 19.81 -6.29
CA LEU A 128 -12.98 20.07 -5.66
C LEU A 128 -13.08 21.24 -4.67
N SER A 129 -13.91 22.26 -4.95
CA SER A 129 -14.08 23.42 -4.09
C SER A 129 -14.65 23.06 -2.71
N ASP A 130 -15.57 22.10 -2.65
CA ASP A 130 -16.15 21.58 -1.41
C ASP A 130 -15.08 20.87 -0.56
N ILE A 131 -14.30 19.99 -1.19
CA ILE A 131 -13.20 19.26 -0.55
C ILE A 131 -12.17 20.25 0.01
N LEU A 132 -11.74 21.23 -0.79
CA LEU A 132 -10.81 22.27 -0.35
C LEU A 132 -11.40 23.10 0.80
N GLY A 133 -12.69 23.43 0.75
CA GLY A 133 -13.38 24.08 1.86
C GLY A 133 -13.30 23.27 3.15
N THR A 134 -13.49 21.95 3.07
CA THR A 134 -13.36 21.03 4.20
C THR A 134 -11.96 20.95 4.76
N LEU A 135 -10.95 20.81 3.89
CA LEU A 135 -9.55 20.76 4.33
C LEU A 135 -9.14 22.06 5.02
N ALA A 136 -9.61 23.21 4.54
CA ALA A 136 -9.36 24.50 5.19
C ALA A 136 -9.98 24.61 6.60
N ARG A 137 -11.08 23.90 6.88
CA ARG A 137 -11.69 23.80 8.24
C ARG A 137 -11.01 22.76 9.13
N CYS A 138 -10.04 22.02 8.61
CA CYS A 138 -9.33 20.96 9.33
C CYS A 138 -7.81 21.24 9.36
N PRO A 139 -7.35 22.34 9.99
CA PRO A 139 -5.93 22.71 9.98
C PRO A 139 -5.01 21.76 10.76
N LEU A 140 -5.58 20.92 11.63
CA LEU A 140 -4.87 19.90 12.42
C LEU A 140 -4.93 18.51 11.76
N LEU A 141 -5.19 18.45 10.45
CA LEU A 141 -5.24 17.18 9.72
C LEU A 141 -3.86 16.54 9.64
N GLU A 142 -3.74 15.32 10.16
CA GLU A 142 -2.57 14.45 10.17
C GLU A 142 -2.66 13.40 9.04
N HIS A 143 -3.87 12.90 8.78
CA HIS A 143 -4.09 11.86 7.76
C HIS A 143 -5.23 12.23 6.82
N LEU A 144 -4.95 12.22 5.52
CA LEU A 144 -5.93 12.40 4.46
C LEU A 144 -5.91 11.19 3.53
N GLN A 145 -7.06 10.52 3.39
CA GLN A 145 -7.26 9.49 2.36
C GLN A 145 -8.55 9.79 1.60
N LEU A 146 -8.44 9.95 0.29
CA LEU A 146 -9.57 10.17 -0.60
C LEU A 146 -9.51 9.14 -1.72
N ASP A 147 -10.48 8.23 -1.77
CA ASP A 147 -10.73 7.35 -2.91
C ASP A 147 -11.99 7.81 -3.61
N LEU A 148 -11.81 8.51 -4.73
CA LEU A 148 -12.88 9.06 -5.55
C LEU A 148 -12.90 8.36 -6.92
N PRO A 149 -14.08 8.20 -7.54
CA PRO A 149 -14.20 7.66 -8.88
C PRO A 149 -13.51 8.56 -9.90
N GLY A 150 -12.98 7.95 -10.97
CA GLY A 150 -12.36 8.66 -12.10
C GLY A 150 -13.30 9.62 -12.84
N THR A 151 -14.61 9.45 -12.65
CA THR A 151 -15.66 10.26 -13.28
C THR A 151 -15.84 11.65 -12.65
N LEU A 152 -15.13 11.97 -11.57
CA LEU A 152 -15.16 13.30 -10.96
C LEU A 152 -14.55 14.32 -11.94
N LEU A 153 -15.42 15.07 -12.62
CA LEU A 153 -14.99 16.09 -13.56
C LEU A 153 -14.43 17.31 -12.82
N PRO A 154 -13.31 17.88 -13.30
CA PRO A 154 -12.78 19.12 -12.75
C PRO A 154 -13.81 20.25 -12.93
N GLU A 155 -13.97 21.07 -11.90
CA GLU A 155 -14.82 22.26 -11.98
C GLU A 155 -14.21 23.26 -12.99
N PRO A 156 -14.92 23.64 -14.06
CA PRO A 156 -14.42 24.63 -14.99
C PRO A 156 -14.36 25.99 -14.28
N ASN A 157 -13.16 26.55 -14.14
CA ASN A 157 -12.87 27.91 -13.64
C ASN A 157 -12.85 28.12 -12.12
N SER A 158 -12.67 27.09 -11.30
CA SER A 158 -12.44 27.33 -9.87
C SER A 158 -11.05 27.91 -9.62
N THR A 159 -10.99 29.11 -9.05
CA THR A 159 -9.74 29.66 -8.55
C THR A 159 -9.27 28.80 -7.39
N ILE A 160 -8.21 28.02 -7.61
CA ILE A 160 -7.64 27.12 -6.61
C ILE A 160 -7.17 27.95 -5.41
N LYS A 161 -7.85 27.79 -4.27
CA LYS A 161 -7.43 28.37 -3.00
C LYS A 161 -6.34 27.50 -2.40
N HIS A 162 -5.23 28.11 -2.02
CA HIS A 162 -4.15 27.41 -1.35
C HIS A 162 -4.51 27.09 0.10
N ILE A 163 -4.21 25.86 0.52
CA ILE A 163 -4.45 25.37 1.87
C ILE A 163 -3.12 24.92 2.46
N VAL A 164 -2.86 25.35 3.68
CA VAL A 164 -1.67 24.95 4.43
C VAL A 164 -2.06 23.91 5.47
N LEU A 165 -1.58 22.69 5.31
CA LEU A 165 -1.76 21.60 6.27
C LEU A 165 -0.42 21.31 6.96
N SER A 166 -0.09 22.07 8.00
CA SER A 166 1.25 22.00 8.63
C SER A 166 1.50 20.73 9.43
N HIS A 167 0.43 20.02 9.81
CA HIS A 167 0.46 18.81 10.63
C HIS A 167 0.28 17.52 9.82
N ILE A 168 0.22 17.61 8.50
CA ILE A 168 -0.10 16.47 7.66
C ILE A 168 1.08 15.51 7.57
N ASP A 169 0.84 14.28 8.03
CA ASP A 169 1.80 13.19 8.03
C ASP A 169 1.62 12.30 6.80
N SER A 170 0.39 12.09 6.35
CA SER A 170 0.11 11.24 5.19
C SER A 170 -1.04 11.72 4.33
N ILE A 171 -0.84 11.66 3.01
CA ILE A 171 -1.85 11.92 1.98
C ILE A 171 -1.93 10.70 1.07
N CYS A 172 -3.13 10.14 0.89
CA CYS A 172 -3.41 9.10 -0.08
C CYS A 172 -4.58 9.52 -0.98
N LEU A 173 -4.32 9.65 -2.27
CA LEU A 173 -5.29 10.08 -3.26
C LEU A 173 -5.50 8.98 -4.28
N ARG A 174 -6.76 8.64 -4.54
CA ARG A 174 -7.18 7.83 -5.66
C ARG A 174 -8.30 8.54 -6.41
N GLY A 175 -8.19 8.56 -7.74
CA GLY A 175 -9.16 9.19 -8.63
C GLY A 175 -8.59 9.51 -9.99
N SER A 176 -9.21 10.45 -10.71
CA SER A 176 -8.68 10.94 -11.99
C SER A 176 -7.34 11.66 -11.80
N ASN A 177 -6.54 11.73 -12.86
CA ASN A 177 -5.27 12.46 -12.82
C ASN A 177 -5.51 13.94 -12.49
N GLU A 178 -6.50 14.55 -13.14
CA GLU A 178 -6.86 15.96 -12.98
C GLU A 178 -7.28 16.26 -11.54
N PHE A 179 -8.04 15.38 -10.89
CA PHE A 179 -8.40 15.55 -9.48
C PHE A 179 -7.15 15.53 -8.58
N CYS A 180 -6.30 14.52 -8.73
CA CYS A 180 -5.11 14.37 -7.90
C CYS A 180 -4.14 15.55 -8.08
N ASP A 181 -3.93 15.98 -9.33
CA ASP A 181 -3.06 17.11 -9.71
C ASP A 181 -3.57 18.41 -9.08
N ASN A 182 -4.83 18.77 -9.32
CA ASN A 182 -5.43 20.00 -8.80
C ASN A 182 -5.46 20.04 -7.26
N LEU A 183 -5.71 18.90 -6.61
CA LEU A 183 -5.70 18.82 -5.16
C LEU A 183 -4.27 19.02 -4.60
N LEU A 184 -3.26 18.38 -5.18
CA LEU A 184 -1.87 18.56 -4.75
C LEU A 184 -1.36 19.98 -5.02
N ASP A 185 -1.79 20.60 -6.12
CA ASP A 185 -1.52 22.01 -6.42
C ASP A 185 -2.15 22.97 -5.40
N ALA A 186 -3.31 22.62 -4.84
CA ALA A 186 -3.95 23.39 -3.79
C ALA A 186 -3.21 23.26 -2.44
N LEU A 187 -2.66 22.07 -2.16
CA LEU A 187 -1.92 21.73 -0.94
C LEU A 187 -0.45 22.17 -1.00
N LYS A 188 -0.20 23.46 -1.17
CA LYS A 188 1.18 23.99 -1.17
C LYS A 188 1.79 24.01 0.24
N GLY A 189 3.10 23.75 0.30
CA GLY A 189 3.86 23.86 1.55
C GLY A 189 3.73 22.65 2.46
N LEU A 190 3.50 21.46 1.90
CA LEU A 190 3.56 20.20 2.65
C LEU A 190 4.93 20.04 3.34
N PRO A 191 4.97 19.56 4.60
CA PRO A 191 6.22 19.15 5.22
C PRO A 191 6.99 18.15 4.34
N CYS A 192 8.30 18.31 4.20
CA CYS A 192 9.13 17.40 3.38
C CYS A 192 9.13 15.93 3.84
N THR A 193 8.60 15.66 5.04
CA THR A 193 8.44 14.31 5.63
C THR A 193 7.06 13.70 5.38
N THR A 194 6.10 14.45 4.84
CA THR A 194 4.75 13.95 4.55
C THR A 194 4.83 12.78 3.56
N MET A 195 4.16 11.69 3.87
CA MET A 195 4.03 10.54 2.97
C MET A 195 2.94 10.82 1.92
N ILE A 196 3.23 10.63 0.64
CA ILE A 196 2.27 10.91 -0.44
C ILE A 196 2.09 9.66 -1.32
N ALA A 197 0.87 9.14 -1.38
CA ALA A 197 0.48 8.07 -2.29
C ALA A 197 -0.57 8.56 -3.29
N ILE A 198 -0.34 8.31 -4.57
CA ILE A 198 -1.26 8.67 -5.66
C ILE A 198 -1.63 7.40 -6.44
N SER A 199 -2.92 7.19 -6.67
CA SER A 199 -3.46 6.10 -7.48
C SER A 199 -4.38 6.66 -8.55
N VAL A 200 -3.88 6.76 -9.78
CA VAL A 200 -4.65 7.28 -10.89
C VAL A 200 -5.49 6.18 -11.52
N VAL A 201 -6.81 6.39 -11.52
CA VAL A 201 -7.80 5.52 -12.15
C VAL A 201 -8.10 6.10 -13.53
N SER A 202 -7.60 5.44 -14.59
CA SER A 202 -7.90 5.85 -15.97
C SER A 202 -9.22 5.24 -16.45
N ASP A 203 -10.13 6.09 -16.92
CA ASP A 203 -11.38 5.71 -17.57
C ASP A 203 -11.11 5.35 -19.04
N ASN A 204 -10.51 4.18 -19.27
CA ASN A 204 -10.38 3.48 -20.56
C ASN A 204 -9.68 4.18 -21.74
N THR A 205 -9.28 5.45 -21.64
CA THR A 205 -8.48 6.07 -22.70
C THR A 205 -7.03 5.63 -22.53
N ALA A 206 -6.52 4.89 -23.52
CA ALA A 206 -5.14 4.43 -23.63
C ALA A 206 -4.15 5.60 -23.83
N SER A 207 -4.17 6.58 -22.93
CA SER A 207 -3.14 7.61 -22.89
C SER A 207 -1.85 6.96 -22.43
N SER A 208 -0.85 6.97 -23.30
CA SER A 208 0.52 6.56 -22.97
C SER A 208 1.27 7.62 -22.16
N MET A 209 0.64 8.77 -21.90
CA MET A 209 1.26 9.85 -21.13
C MET A 209 1.15 9.57 -19.63
N LEU A 210 2.22 9.90 -18.91
CA LEU A 210 2.18 9.82 -17.45
C LEU A 210 1.20 10.83 -16.88
N PRO A 211 0.52 10.46 -15.79
CA PRO A 211 -0.23 11.40 -14.99
C PRO A 211 0.62 12.61 -14.59
N SER A 212 0.15 13.83 -14.87
CA SER A 212 0.81 15.08 -14.47
C SER A 212 1.02 15.15 -12.95
N SER A 213 0.09 14.57 -12.20
CA SER A 213 0.14 14.47 -10.74
C SER A 213 1.41 13.82 -10.19
N PHE A 214 2.10 12.99 -10.97
CA PHE A 214 3.35 12.36 -10.53
C PHE A 214 4.52 13.34 -10.44
N SER A 215 4.45 14.47 -11.14
CA SER A 215 5.45 15.53 -11.03
C SER A 215 5.50 16.15 -9.63
N HIS A 216 4.38 16.12 -8.88
CA HIS A 216 4.34 16.54 -7.49
C HIS A 216 5.16 15.61 -6.58
N LEU A 217 5.11 14.29 -6.81
CA LEU A 217 5.91 13.33 -6.04
C LEU A 217 7.40 13.58 -6.25
N LYS A 218 7.81 13.87 -7.49
CA LYS A 218 9.18 14.27 -7.81
C LYS A 218 9.59 15.52 -7.05
N ALA A 219 8.80 16.58 -7.16
CA ALA A 219 9.09 17.86 -6.52
C ALA A 219 9.19 17.70 -5.00
N HIS A 220 8.29 16.91 -4.40
CA HIS A 220 8.25 16.60 -2.97
C HIS A 220 9.47 15.80 -2.51
N ALA A 221 9.77 14.69 -3.18
CA ALA A 221 10.92 13.85 -2.82
C ALA A 221 12.27 14.53 -3.07
N SER A 222 12.30 15.59 -3.89
CA SER A 222 13.50 16.37 -4.19
C SER A 222 13.70 17.59 -3.29
N GLN A 223 12.82 17.82 -2.30
CA GLN A 223 12.95 18.95 -1.38
C GLN A 223 14.21 18.84 -0.51
N VAL A 224 14.72 19.99 -0.07
CA VAL A 224 15.80 20.02 0.92
C VAL A 224 15.29 19.36 2.21
N ASN A 225 16.07 18.42 2.74
CA ASN A 225 15.73 17.59 3.91
C ASN A 225 14.64 16.52 3.66
N ALA A 226 14.21 16.31 2.41
CA ALA A 226 13.36 15.16 2.11
C ALA A 226 14.06 13.85 2.53
N PRO A 227 13.34 12.90 3.13
CA PRO A 227 13.85 11.57 3.41
C PRO A 227 14.44 10.89 2.17
N ILE A 228 15.56 10.19 2.36
CA ILE A 228 16.25 9.49 1.28
C ILE A 228 15.55 8.16 0.99
N ILE A 229 15.05 8.01 -0.24
CA ILE A 229 14.51 6.74 -0.74
C ILE A 229 15.67 5.76 -0.92
N ARG A 230 15.62 4.63 -0.21
CA ARG A 230 16.64 3.57 -0.28
C ARG A 230 16.12 2.28 -0.89
N HIS A 231 14.79 2.14 -0.94
CA HIS A 231 14.11 0.93 -1.33
C HIS A 231 13.06 1.31 -2.36
N ILE A 232 13.01 0.57 -3.45
CA ILE A 232 11.93 0.65 -4.42
C ILE A 232 11.15 -0.65 -4.37
N SER A 233 9.83 -0.55 -4.22
CA SER A 233 8.92 -1.67 -4.31
C SER A 233 8.10 -1.57 -5.59
N LEU A 234 8.08 -2.65 -6.37
CA LEU A 234 7.24 -2.79 -7.56
C LEU A 234 6.12 -3.79 -7.30
N VAL A 235 4.90 -3.33 -7.50
CA VAL A 235 3.69 -4.10 -7.25
C VAL A 235 2.84 -4.12 -8.50
N GLN A 236 2.44 -5.33 -8.89
CA GLN A 236 1.50 -5.56 -9.96
C GLN A 236 0.23 -6.16 -9.33
N VAL A 237 -0.85 -5.40 -9.32
CA VAL A 237 -2.15 -5.87 -8.88
C VAL A 237 -2.95 -6.26 -10.12
N SER A 238 -3.17 -7.56 -10.29
CA SER A 238 -4.11 -8.09 -11.27
C SER A 238 -5.49 -8.17 -10.64
N ASP A 239 -6.49 -7.54 -11.28
CA ASP A 239 -7.87 -7.90 -10.98
C ASP A 239 -8.11 -9.33 -11.52
N HIS A 240 -8.82 -10.17 -10.76
CA HIS A 240 -9.06 -11.57 -11.09
C HIS A 240 -9.87 -11.76 -12.40
N HIS A 241 -10.40 -10.68 -12.96
CA HIS A 241 -11.05 -10.69 -14.26
C HIS A 241 -10.02 -10.48 -15.39
N ALA A 242 -9.83 -11.51 -16.21
CA ALA A 242 -8.84 -11.56 -17.31
C ALA A 242 -8.91 -10.42 -18.34
N SER A 243 -9.95 -9.59 -18.31
CA SER A 243 -10.14 -8.45 -19.22
C SER A 243 -9.81 -7.09 -18.60
N LYS A 244 -9.51 -7.01 -17.30
CA LYS A 244 -9.30 -5.73 -16.63
C LYS A 244 -7.83 -5.29 -16.67
N PRO A 245 -7.56 -3.98 -16.72
CA PRO A 245 -6.20 -3.46 -16.70
C PRO A 245 -5.47 -3.90 -15.43
N PHE A 246 -4.17 -4.09 -15.54
CA PHE A 246 -3.31 -4.26 -14.38
C PHE A 246 -3.11 -2.90 -13.73
N GLN A 247 -3.20 -2.84 -12.41
CA GLN A 247 -2.71 -1.69 -11.68
C GLN A 247 -1.23 -1.92 -11.39
N PHE A 248 -0.42 -1.05 -11.94
CA PHE A 248 1.01 -1.01 -11.69
C PHE A 248 1.27 0.03 -10.60
N CYS A 249 2.08 -0.33 -9.61
CA CYS A 249 2.45 0.55 -8.52
C CYS A 249 3.97 0.52 -8.26
N LEU A 250 4.54 1.71 -8.09
CA LEU A 250 5.90 1.96 -7.65
C LEU A 250 5.84 2.68 -6.30
N SER A 251 6.57 2.16 -5.32
CA SER A 251 6.73 2.82 -4.01
C SER A 251 8.19 3.04 -3.69
N GLY A 252 8.48 4.20 -3.08
CA GLY A 252 9.79 4.61 -2.61
C GLY A 252 9.79 4.59 -1.09
N ASP A 253 10.44 3.59 -0.52
CA ASP A 253 10.38 3.32 0.92
C ASP A 253 11.67 3.76 1.63
N LEU A 254 11.51 4.25 2.86
CA LEU A 254 12.62 4.74 3.70
C LEU A 254 13.44 3.60 4.29
N GLY A 255 12.79 2.47 4.54
CA GLY A 255 13.39 1.30 5.14
C GLY A 255 12.84 0.02 4.53
N LEU A 256 13.59 -1.06 4.72
CA LEU A 256 13.19 -2.38 4.27
C LEU A 256 12.09 -2.91 5.18
N ASP A 257 10.90 -3.16 4.62
CA ASP A 257 9.83 -3.86 5.31
C ASP A 257 9.69 -5.28 4.75
N LEU A 258 10.25 -6.26 5.46
CA LEU A 258 10.10 -7.67 5.13
C LEU A 258 8.85 -8.30 5.75
N SER A 259 8.03 -7.53 6.49
CA SER A 259 6.76 -8.05 6.96
C SER A 259 5.88 -8.46 5.77
N ILE A 260 4.99 -9.40 6.03
CA ILE A 260 4.10 -9.96 5.01
C ILE A 260 3.11 -8.87 4.58
N CYS A 261 3.49 -8.10 3.57
CA CYS A 261 2.57 -7.19 2.93
C CYS A 261 1.52 -8.00 2.18
N SER A 262 0.26 -7.84 2.58
CA SER A 262 -0.81 -8.49 1.85
C SER A 262 -1.07 -7.72 0.54
N ALA A 263 -1.33 -8.42 -0.56
CA ALA A 263 -1.87 -7.79 -1.78
C ALA A 263 -3.12 -6.95 -1.47
N PHE A 264 -3.86 -7.37 -0.44
CA PHE A 264 -5.06 -6.70 0.04
C PHE A 264 -4.76 -5.32 0.65
N GLU A 265 -3.64 -5.15 1.35
CA GLU A 265 -3.20 -3.83 1.86
C GLU A 265 -2.94 -2.85 0.72
N TRP A 266 -2.40 -3.33 -0.41
CA TRP A 266 -2.23 -2.52 -1.61
C TRP A 266 -3.57 -2.19 -2.30
N MET A 267 -4.47 -3.17 -2.36
CA MET A 267 -5.82 -2.96 -2.90
C MET A 267 -6.68 -2.03 -2.06
N ASN A 268 -6.42 -1.96 -0.75
CA ASN A 268 -7.11 -1.08 0.18
C ASN A 268 -6.45 0.30 0.34
N GLU A 269 -5.43 0.58 -0.48
CA GLU A 269 -4.89 1.92 -0.71
C GLU A 269 -4.41 2.64 0.54
N LEU A 270 -3.97 1.91 1.55
CA LEU A 270 -3.18 2.54 2.59
C LEU A 270 -1.74 2.54 2.12
N PRO A 271 -1.04 3.69 2.08
CA PRO A 271 0.40 3.68 1.89
C PRO A 271 1.01 2.72 2.90
N ARG A 272 1.96 1.89 2.47
CA ARG A 272 2.76 1.09 3.41
C ARG A 272 3.28 2.04 4.48
N ARG A 273 3.34 1.59 5.74
CA ARG A 273 3.78 2.44 6.87
C ARG A 273 5.13 3.13 6.65
N ASN A 274 5.98 2.57 5.77
CA ASN A 274 7.31 3.07 5.46
C ASN A 274 7.45 3.68 4.05
N SER A 275 6.35 3.77 3.29
CA SER A 275 6.34 4.38 1.95
C SER A 275 6.35 5.88 2.09
N PHE A 276 7.40 6.52 1.57
CA PHE A 276 7.48 7.98 1.55
C PHE A 276 6.73 8.55 0.35
N VAL A 277 6.94 7.97 -0.83
CA VAL A 277 6.18 8.30 -2.03
C VAL A 277 5.70 7.03 -2.72
N SER A 278 4.47 7.05 -3.21
CA SER A 278 3.89 5.95 -3.97
C SER A 278 3.10 6.47 -5.16
N ALA A 279 3.30 5.85 -6.31
CA ALA A 279 2.57 6.14 -7.54
C ALA A 279 1.98 4.85 -8.07
N SER A 280 0.70 4.87 -8.42
CA SER A 280 0.07 3.78 -9.15
C SER A 280 -0.79 4.30 -10.29
N THR A 281 -0.80 3.51 -11.36
CA THR A 281 -1.55 3.80 -12.58
C THR A 281 -2.08 2.50 -13.16
N THR A 282 -3.23 2.57 -13.81
CA THR A 282 -3.73 1.45 -14.62
C THR A 282 -3.01 1.42 -15.97
N THR A 283 -2.58 0.25 -16.40
CA THR A 283 -1.91 0.04 -17.70
C THR A 283 -2.55 -1.12 -18.44
N HIS A 284 -2.66 -1.01 -19.77
CA HIS A 284 -3.10 -2.08 -20.65
C HIS A 284 -1.89 -2.69 -21.38
N GLY A 285 -1.77 -4.02 -21.36
CA GLY A 285 -0.72 -4.75 -22.08
C GLY A 285 0.69 -4.37 -21.64
N ASP A 286 1.61 -4.25 -22.61
CA ASP A 286 3.05 -4.07 -22.40
C ASP A 286 3.47 -2.63 -22.07
N GLY A 287 2.53 -1.67 -22.01
CA GLY A 287 2.81 -0.26 -21.74
C GLY A 287 3.34 0.04 -20.32
N TYR A 288 3.42 -0.97 -19.45
CA TYR A 288 3.96 -0.82 -18.10
C TYR A 288 5.47 -0.50 -18.10
N ILE A 289 6.23 -0.87 -19.14
CA ILE A 289 7.66 -0.54 -19.23
C ILE A 289 7.84 0.98 -19.41
N ASP A 290 7.07 1.58 -20.31
CA ASP A 290 7.12 3.03 -20.55
C ASP A 290 6.65 3.81 -19.32
N ALA A 291 5.58 3.34 -18.67
CA ALA A 291 5.11 3.92 -17.42
C ALA A 291 6.18 3.82 -16.31
N LEU A 292 6.75 2.63 -16.10
CA LEU A 292 7.83 2.42 -15.14
C LEU A 292 9.01 3.35 -15.43
N HIS A 293 9.48 3.36 -16.68
CA HIS A 293 10.61 4.17 -17.10
C HIS A 293 10.40 5.63 -16.70
N ALA A 294 9.24 6.15 -17.02
CA ALA A 294 9.01 7.56 -16.85
C ALA A 294 8.64 7.94 -15.41
N ILE A 295 8.09 7.03 -14.60
CA ILE A 295 7.96 7.23 -13.14
C ILE A 295 9.36 7.24 -12.51
N ILE A 296 10.20 6.23 -12.82
CA ILE A 296 11.55 6.09 -12.29
C ILE A 296 12.42 7.30 -12.64
N GLN A 297 12.36 7.79 -13.88
CA GLN A 297 13.09 9.00 -14.31
C GLN A 297 12.69 10.27 -13.54
N GLN A 298 11.48 10.29 -12.96
CA GLN A 298 11.03 11.43 -12.19
C GLN A 298 11.50 11.38 -10.73
N TRP A 299 11.87 10.22 -10.20
CA TRP A 299 12.17 10.08 -8.78
C TRP A 299 13.66 10.25 -8.45
N PRO A 300 14.02 10.74 -7.24
CA PRO A 300 15.41 10.85 -6.80
C PRO A 300 15.98 9.48 -6.38
N ILE A 301 16.19 8.60 -7.36
CA ILE A 301 16.55 7.17 -7.16
C ILE A 301 18.04 6.91 -6.95
N THR A 302 18.89 7.94 -6.85
CA THR A 302 20.35 7.80 -6.83
C THR A 302 20.91 7.07 -5.62
N HIS A 303 20.08 6.84 -4.60
CA HIS A 303 20.46 6.18 -3.34
C HIS A 303 19.73 4.85 -3.13
N VAL A 304 19.01 4.36 -4.14
CA VAL A 304 18.25 3.12 -4.06
C VAL A 304 19.21 1.94 -4.09
N THR A 305 19.22 1.18 -3.00
CA THR A 305 20.07 -0.01 -2.82
C THR A 305 19.27 -1.31 -2.85
N HIS A 306 17.95 -1.24 -2.65
CA HIS A 306 17.05 -2.39 -2.58
C HIS A 306 15.92 -2.27 -3.59
N LEU A 307 15.62 -3.39 -4.25
CA LEU A 307 14.49 -3.53 -5.16
C LEU A 307 13.61 -4.70 -4.71
N ASP A 308 12.40 -4.39 -4.25
CA ASP A 308 11.38 -5.36 -3.82
C ASP A 308 10.42 -5.68 -4.97
N MET A 309 10.50 -6.92 -5.44
CA MET A 309 9.74 -7.45 -6.56
C MET A 309 8.81 -8.59 -6.13
N ARG A 310 8.63 -8.78 -4.81
CA ARG A 310 7.82 -9.89 -4.28
C ARG A 310 6.40 -9.85 -4.82
N MET A 311 5.84 -8.67 -5.05
CA MET A 311 4.46 -8.48 -5.48
C MET A 311 4.32 -8.31 -6.99
N PHE A 312 5.36 -8.65 -7.76
CA PHE A 312 5.32 -8.62 -9.22
C PHE A 312 5.25 -10.04 -9.79
N SER A 313 4.29 -10.31 -10.67
CA SER A 313 3.98 -11.69 -11.09
C SER A 313 4.80 -12.15 -12.30
N ALA A 314 4.89 -11.32 -13.33
CA ALA A 314 5.53 -11.66 -14.59
C ALA A 314 6.39 -10.49 -15.07
N ILE A 315 7.70 -10.69 -15.03
CA ILE A 315 8.69 -9.71 -15.51
C ILE A 315 9.46 -10.36 -16.63
N ASP A 316 9.56 -9.69 -17.77
CA ASP A 316 10.47 -10.15 -18.81
C ASP A 316 11.92 -9.70 -18.53
N LYS A 317 12.85 -10.34 -19.23
CA LYS A 317 14.28 -10.05 -19.10
C LYS A 317 14.64 -8.60 -19.49
N GLY A 318 13.92 -8.01 -20.43
CA GLY A 318 14.15 -6.64 -20.89
C GLY A 318 13.90 -5.61 -19.78
N LEU A 319 12.83 -5.81 -19.01
CA LEU A 319 12.50 -4.97 -17.86
C LEU A 319 13.59 -5.02 -16.77
N TRP A 320 14.12 -6.21 -16.47
CA TRP A 320 15.23 -6.34 -15.51
C TRP A 320 16.47 -5.56 -15.95
N ILE A 321 16.83 -5.66 -17.24
CA ILE A 321 17.95 -4.90 -17.80
C ILE A 321 17.69 -3.40 -17.69
N ALA A 322 16.48 -2.94 -17.97
CA ALA A 322 16.11 -1.54 -17.84
C ALA A 322 16.22 -1.06 -16.38
N LEU A 323 15.65 -1.82 -15.42
CA LEU A 323 15.73 -1.53 -13.99
C LEU A 323 17.17 -1.42 -13.49
N PHE A 324 18.03 -2.34 -13.91
CA PHE A 324 19.45 -2.31 -13.59
C PHE A 324 20.17 -1.08 -14.18
N GLY A 325 19.74 -0.60 -15.36
CA GLY A 325 20.23 0.63 -15.94
C GLY A 325 19.79 1.89 -15.17
N TYR A 326 18.56 1.89 -14.64
CA TYR A 326 18.03 3.03 -13.88
C TYR A 326 18.51 3.09 -12.44
N LEU A 327 18.88 1.96 -11.84
CA LEU A 327 19.25 1.84 -10.43
C LEU A 327 20.74 1.46 -10.30
N PRO A 328 21.68 2.39 -10.58
CA PRO A 328 23.11 2.09 -10.60
C PRO A 328 23.67 1.71 -9.22
N THR A 329 22.99 2.11 -8.14
CA THR A 329 23.37 1.78 -6.75
C THR A 329 22.67 0.54 -6.21
N LEU A 330 21.87 -0.15 -7.03
CA LEU A 330 21.15 -1.35 -6.62
C LEU A 330 22.14 -2.44 -6.20
N THR A 331 22.02 -2.93 -4.97
CA THR A 331 22.84 -4.03 -4.46
C THR A 331 22.02 -5.25 -4.09
N THR A 332 20.74 -5.07 -3.79
CA THR A 332 19.89 -6.13 -3.22
C THR A 332 18.59 -6.24 -3.98
N VAL A 333 18.22 -7.45 -4.38
CA VAL A 333 16.92 -7.75 -4.99
C VAL A 333 16.14 -8.72 -4.10
N ILE A 334 14.88 -8.40 -3.86
CA ILE A 334 13.97 -9.22 -3.05
C ILE A 334 12.89 -9.77 -3.96
N VAL A 335 12.75 -11.09 -3.99
CA VAL A 335 11.84 -11.78 -4.90
C VAL A 335 11.14 -12.94 -4.22
N ARG A 336 9.99 -13.32 -4.78
CA ARG A 336 9.35 -14.59 -4.45
C ARG A 336 9.96 -15.70 -5.29
N PRO A 337 10.50 -16.77 -4.69
CA PRO A 337 11.25 -17.75 -5.44
C PRO A 337 10.42 -18.51 -6.49
N GLU A 338 9.11 -18.66 -6.29
CA GLU A 338 8.19 -19.29 -7.23
C GLU A 338 7.77 -18.40 -8.40
N SER A 339 8.05 -17.10 -8.33
CA SER A 339 7.58 -16.14 -9.33
C SER A 339 8.34 -16.30 -10.65
N ASN A 340 7.67 -15.96 -11.76
CA ASN A 340 8.34 -15.83 -13.04
C ASN A 340 9.42 -14.73 -13.00
N ALA A 341 9.21 -13.69 -12.18
CA ALA A 341 10.19 -12.64 -11.95
C ALA A 341 11.54 -13.18 -11.46
N THR A 342 11.56 -14.17 -10.57
CA THR A 342 12.81 -14.82 -10.11
C THR A 342 13.51 -15.59 -11.24
N THR A 343 12.74 -16.28 -12.08
CA THR A 343 13.28 -17.01 -13.24
C THR A 343 13.99 -16.03 -14.17
N THR A 344 13.30 -14.97 -14.59
CA THR A 344 13.85 -14.00 -15.54
C THR A 344 14.92 -13.11 -14.93
N LEU A 345 14.94 -12.94 -13.59
CA LEU A 345 16.03 -12.28 -12.86
C LEU A 345 17.34 -13.01 -13.11
N PHE A 346 17.39 -14.34 -12.89
CA PHE A 346 18.62 -15.10 -13.09
C PHE A 346 19.08 -15.06 -14.55
N ASP A 347 18.14 -15.16 -15.49
CA ASP A 347 18.45 -15.06 -16.92
C ASP A 347 19.01 -13.66 -17.29
N ALA A 348 18.57 -12.60 -16.61
CA ALA A 348 19.08 -11.24 -16.77
C ALA A 348 20.44 -11.01 -16.09
N LEU A 349 20.69 -11.68 -14.96
CA LEU A 349 21.97 -11.64 -14.26
C LEU A 349 23.06 -12.41 -15.04
N ASP A 350 22.73 -13.56 -15.64
CA ASP A 350 23.65 -14.39 -16.44
C ASP A 350 24.14 -13.66 -17.71
N ASP A 351 23.25 -13.33 -18.66
CA ASP A 351 22.99 -11.93 -18.90
C ASP A 351 24.13 -10.93 -18.88
N HIS A 352 24.00 -10.12 -17.84
CA HIS A 352 24.87 -9.02 -17.52
C HIS A 352 26.29 -9.52 -17.18
N LEU A 353 26.42 -10.62 -16.44
CA LEU A 353 27.71 -11.20 -16.07
C LEU A 353 28.54 -11.56 -17.31
N GLN A 354 27.93 -12.17 -18.32
CA GLN A 354 28.62 -12.52 -19.58
C GLN A 354 29.10 -11.28 -20.35
N ARG A 355 28.35 -10.17 -20.31
CA ARG A 355 28.66 -8.95 -21.06
C ARG A 355 29.66 -8.04 -20.34
N SER A 356 29.52 -7.88 -19.02
CA SER A 356 30.28 -6.90 -18.25
C SER A 356 31.41 -7.52 -17.41
N GLY A 357 31.36 -8.83 -17.16
CA GLY A 357 32.26 -9.52 -16.22
C GLY A 357 32.07 -9.08 -14.76
N LYS A 358 30.96 -8.41 -14.43
CA LYS A 358 30.67 -7.88 -13.09
C LYS A 358 29.22 -8.17 -12.71
N HIS A 359 28.94 -8.19 -11.40
CA HIS A 359 27.56 -8.21 -10.90
C HIS A 359 27.05 -6.81 -10.61
N ILE A 360 25.78 -6.61 -10.93
CA ILE A 360 25.01 -5.45 -10.47
C ILE A 360 24.49 -5.72 -9.06
N VAL A 361 23.90 -6.90 -8.87
CA VAL A 361 23.30 -7.32 -7.60
C VAL A 361 24.31 -8.13 -6.80
N LYS A 362 24.48 -7.77 -5.53
CA LYS A 362 25.35 -8.45 -4.57
C LYS A 362 24.58 -9.45 -3.71
N SER A 363 23.34 -9.12 -3.38
CA SER A 363 22.52 -9.89 -2.44
C SER A 363 21.15 -10.19 -3.02
N ILE A 364 20.67 -11.41 -2.81
CA ILE A 364 19.31 -11.82 -3.20
C ILE A 364 18.56 -12.28 -1.95
N ILE A 365 17.39 -11.69 -1.70
CA ILE A 365 16.49 -12.10 -0.62
C ILE A 365 15.31 -12.86 -1.23
N LEU A 366 15.13 -14.10 -0.79
CA LEU A 366 14.04 -14.98 -1.20
C LEU A 366 12.97 -14.97 -0.11
N ASP A 367 11.79 -14.44 -0.42
CA ASP A 367 10.66 -14.38 0.51
C ASP A 367 9.71 -15.56 0.31
N LEU A 368 9.56 -16.38 1.34
CA LEU A 368 8.71 -17.58 1.34
C LEU A 368 7.29 -17.36 1.92
N ALA A 369 6.97 -16.15 2.39
CA ALA A 369 5.69 -15.82 3.03
C ALA A 369 4.46 -16.21 2.21
N ARG A 370 4.55 -16.08 0.88
CA ARG A 370 3.41 -16.12 -0.04
C ARG A 370 3.58 -17.12 -1.16
N THR A 371 4.21 -18.25 -0.87
CA THR A 371 4.23 -19.43 -1.74
C THR A 371 2.82 -20.06 -1.83
N GLY A 372 1.84 -19.30 -2.32
CA GLY A 372 0.40 -19.66 -2.34
C GLY A 372 0.11 -20.92 -3.17
N ALA A 373 0.86 -21.13 -4.25
CA ALA A 373 0.82 -22.37 -5.03
C ALA A 373 1.20 -23.62 -4.20
N LEU A 374 1.96 -23.45 -3.12
CA LEU A 374 2.38 -24.55 -2.24
C LEU A 374 1.33 -24.90 -1.17
N ILE A 375 0.33 -24.05 -0.94
CA ILE A 375 -0.67 -24.30 0.11
C ILE A 375 -1.54 -25.51 -0.25
N ALA A 376 -1.86 -25.69 -1.53
CA ALA A 376 -2.64 -26.83 -2.01
C ALA A 376 -1.81 -28.10 -2.24
N LEU A 377 -0.48 -28.03 -2.18
CA LEU A 377 0.39 -29.17 -2.49
C LEU A 377 0.69 -30.02 -1.23
N PRO A 378 0.86 -31.35 -1.39
CA PRO A 378 1.40 -32.23 -0.35
C PRO A 378 2.77 -31.74 0.15
N VAL A 379 3.09 -32.00 1.42
CA VAL A 379 4.35 -31.55 2.07
C VAL A 379 5.60 -31.94 1.26
N SER A 380 5.66 -33.18 0.78
CA SER A 380 6.77 -33.68 -0.05
C SER A 380 6.97 -32.89 -1.34
N SER A 381 5.89 -32.44 -1.97
CA SER A 381 5.94 -31.60 -3.17
C SER A 381 6.46 -30.20 -2.86
N ARG A 382 6.22 -29.67 -1.66
CA ARG A 382 6.73 -28.35 -1.23
C ARG A 382 8.22 -28.38 -0.98
N GLU A 383 8.72 -29.43 -0.32
CA GLU A 383 10.16 -29.64 -0.11
C GLU A 383 10.90 -29.79 -1.44
N ALA A 384 10.37 -30.62 -2.35
CA ALA A 384 10.94 -30.81 -3.67
C ALA A 384 11.00 -29.47 -4.44
N PHE A 385 9.96 -28.65 -4.31
CA PHE A 385 9.89 -27.34 -4.92
C PHE A 385 10.91 -26.35 -4.34
N ALA A 386 10.96 -26.18 -3.01
CA ALA A 386 11.92 -25.32 -2.34
C ALA A 386 13.37 -25.71 -2.68
N ARG A 387 13.65 -27.02 -2.69
CA ARG A 387 14.94 -27.57 -3.13
C ARG A 387 15.22 -27.28 -4.61
N GLY A 388 14.22 -27.38 -5.48
CA GLY A 388 14.34 -27.06 -6.90
C GLY A 388 14.73 -25.60 -7.14
N ILE A 389 14.08 -24.66 -6.45
CA ILE A 389 14.44 -23.23 -6.48
C ILE A 389 15.88 -23.05 -6.00
N LEU A 390 16.21 -23.52 -4.79
CA LEU A 390 17.54 -23.28 -4.22
C LEU A 390 18.64 -23.89 -5.08
N ARG A 391 18.41 -25.04 -5.73
CA ARG A 391 19.35 -25.61 -6.70
C ARG A 391 19.57 -24.70 -7.91
N ARG A 392 18.52 -24.05 -8.42
CA ARG A 392 18.66 -23.10 -9.52
C ARG A 392 19.49 -21.90 -9.09
N VAL A 393 19.18 -21.36 -7.91
CA VAL A 393 19.89 -20.22 -7.33
C VAL A 393 21.37 -20.56 -7.11
N THR A 394 21.69 -21.70 -6.50
CA THR A 394 23.09 -22.12 -6.30
C THR A 394 23.82 -22.44 -7.59
N SER A 395 23.12 -22.96 -8.61
CA SER A 395 23.71 -23.14 -9.94
C SER A 395 24.15 -21.81 -10.54
N HIS A 396 23.34 -20.76 -10.40
CA HIS A 396 23.73 -19.41 -10.81
C HIS A 396 24.93 -18.90 -10.00
N CYS A 397 24.92 -19.04 -8.66
CA CYS A 397 26.05 -18.67 -7.82
C CYS A 397 27.36 -19.38 -8.19
N ALA A 398 27.30 -20.67 -8.52
CA ALA A 398 28.47 -21.42 -8.96
C ALA A 398 28.98 -20.93 -10.32
N ALA A 399 28.09 -20.56 -11.26
CA ALA A 399 28.48 -19.95 -12.52
C ALA A 399 29.14 -18.58 -12.31
N ALA A 400 28.54 -17.75 -11.46
CA ALA A 400 29.04 -16.44 -11.05
C ALA A 400 30.44 -16.53 -10.40
N ALA A 401 30.62 -17.45 -9.45
CA ALA A 401 31.90 -17.70 -8.80
C ALA A 401 32.99 -18.14 -9.79
N ARG A 402 32.67 -19.02 -10.76
CA ARG A 402 33.62 -19.43 -11.80
C ARG A 402 34.04 -18.29 -12.72
N ALA A 403 33.17 -17.29 -12.91
CA ALA A 403 33.47 -16.06 -13.63
C ALA A 403 34.24 -15.03 -12.78
N ASN A 404 34.72 -15.41 -11.58
CA ASN A 404 35.41 -14.54 -10.62
C ASN A 404 34.56 -13.35 -10.15
N ALA A 405 33.25 -13.54 -10.12
CA ALA A 405 32.30 -12.55 -9.64
C ALA A 405 31.27 -13.25 -8.76
N PRO A 406 31.60 -13.75 -7.56
CA PRO A 406 30.61 -14.40 -6.70
C PRO A 406 29.57 -13.41 -6.17
N LEU A 407 28.31 -13.83 -6.05
CA LEU A 407 27.32 -13.10 -5.23
C LEU A 407 27.78 -13.06 -3.77
N GLU A 408 27.44 -11.99 -3.05
CA GLU A 408 27.79 -11.86 -1.64
C GLU A 408 26.95 -12.77 -0.77
N THR A 409 25.63 -12.61 -0.82
CA THR A 409 24.71 -13.35 0.04
C THR A 409 23.44 -13.77 -0.67
N ILE A 410 22.89 -14.88 -0.19
CA ILE A 410 21.48 -15.23 -0.40
C ILE A 410 20.86 -15.31 0.98
N GLU A 411 19.72 -14.66 1.16
CA GLU A 411 18.96 -14.70 2.39
C GLU A 411 17.58 -15.27 2.12
N VAL A 412 17.09 -16.13 3.01
CA VAL A 412 15.71 -16.65 2.96
C VAL A 412 14.95 -16.13 4.17
N VAL A 413 13.81 -15.49 3.90
CA VAL A 413 12.94 -14.87 4.93
C VAL A 413 11.53 -15.42 4.89
N ASN A 414 10.81 -15.23 6.00
CA ASN A 414 9.41 -15.61 6.18
C ASN A 414 9.10 -17.08 5.83
N ASP A 415 10.02 -17.99 6.16
CA ASP A 415 9.79 -19.44 6.07
C ASP A 415 8.99 -19.94 7.29
N GLU A 416 7.76 -19.44 7.46
CA GLU A 416 6.91 -19.79 8.61
C GLU A 416 6.61 -21.29 8.71
N ARG A 417 6.76 -22.01 7.60
CA ARG A 417 6.48 -23.44 7.49
C ARG A 417 7.72 -24.30 7.62
N GLY A 418 8.89 -23.69 7.79
CA GLY A 418 10.17 -24.38 7.94
C GLY A 418 10.49 -25.26 6.74
N TYR A 419 10.17 -24.84 5.51
CA TYR A 419 10.48 -25.57 4.29
C TYR A 419 11.97 -25.91 4.18
N LEU A 420 12.84 -25.04 4.70
CA LEU A 420 14.29 -25.26 4.67
C LEU A 420 14.86 -25.87 5.95
N SER A 421 14.04 -26.08 6.98
CA SER A 421 14.50 -26.62 8.27
C SER A 421 15.08 -28.04 8.17
N LEU A 422 14.75 -28.78 7.11
CA LEU A 422 15.17 -30.15 6.87
C LEU A 422 16.45 -30.26 6.02
N PHE A 423 17.01 -29.14 5.54
CA PHE A 423 18.18 -29.15 4.67
C PHE A 423 19.44 -28.69 5.40
N ASP A 424 20.58 -29.24 4.99
CA ASP A 424 21.87 -28.68 5.37
C ASP A 424 22.10 -27.36 4.61
N CYS A 425 21.81 -26.25 5.29
CA CYS A 425 21.93 -24.92 4.71
C CYS A 425 23.37 -24.56 4.30
N SER A 426 24.39 -25.29 4.79
CA SER A 426 25.78 -25.08 4.36
C SER A 426 25.99 -25.44 2.89
N GLU A 427 25.20 -26.35 2.32
CA GLU A 427 25.27 -26.70 0.90
C GLU A 427 24.97 -25.51 -0.01
N PHE A 428 24.12 -24.59 0.45
CA PHE A 428 23.71 -23.39 -0.31
C PHE A 428 24.71 -22.24 -0.20
N SER A 429 25.75 -22.36 0.65
CA SER A 429 26.81 -21.35 0.75
C SER A 429 27.86 -21.44 -0.36
N LYS A 430 27.86 -22.53 -1.13
CA LYS A 430 28.87 -22.78 -2.16
C LYS A 430 28.79 -21.76 -3.29
N GLY A 431 29.92 -21.13 -3.59
CA GLY A 431 30.03 -20.09 -4.62
C GLY A 431 29.55 -18.69 -4.19
N LEU A 432 29.15 -18.51 -2.92
CA LEU A 432 28.90 -17.19 -2.34
C LEU A 432 30.16 -16.67 -1.66
N SER A 433 30.40 -15.36 -1.73
CA SER A 433 31.60 -14.77 -1.11
C SER A 433 31.45 -14.53 0.39
N ARG A 434 30.23 -14.31 0.91
CA ARG A 434 29.96 -14.18 2.34
C ARG A 434 29.20 -15.38 2.89
N GLY A 435 28.19 -15.88 2.18
CA GLY A 435 27.48 -17.10 2.56
C GLY A 435 25.95 -17.02 2.44
N PHE A 436 25.27 -18.02 2.98
CA PHE A 436 23.82 -18.19 2.93
C PHE A 436 23.20 -17.85 4.28
N ILE A 437 22.11 -17.08 4.31
CA ILE A 437 21.44 -16.62 5.52
C ILE A 437 20.06 -17.25 5.62
N TYR A 438 19.78 -17.91 6.75
CA TYR A 438 18.46 -18.50 7.03
C TYR A 438 18.14 -18.38 8.52
N GLY A 439 16.94 -17.87 8.85
CA GLY A 439 16.54 -17.66 10.25
C GLY A 439 17.47 -16.71 11.02
N GLY A 440 18.11 -15.75 10.34
CA GLY A 440 19.12 -14.86 10.94
C GLY A 440 20.49 -15.50 11.19
N VAL A 441 20.70 -16.74 10.76
CA VAL A 441 21.99 -17.46 10.90
C VAL A 441 22.73 -17.45 9.57
N LEU A 442 24.03 -17.11 9.59
CA LEU A 442 24.91 -17.19 8.43
C LEU A 442 25.63 -18.53 8.36
N TYR A 443 25.50 -19.19 7.22
CA TYR A 443 26.13 -20.46 6.85
C TYR A 443 27.23 -20.20 5.82
N THR A 444 28.43 -20.71 6.10
CA THR A 444 29.63 -20.57 5.24
C THR A 444 30.26 -21.93 4.95
N GLU A 445 31.14 -22.02 3.94
CA GLU A 445 31.80 -23.29 3.58
C GLU A 445 32.76 -23.81 4.67
N ARG A 446 33.29 -22.93 5.54
CA ARG A 446 34.44 -23.26 6.42
C ARG A 446 34.10 -23.40 7.90
N GLU A 447 32.98 -22.88 8.38
CA GLU A 447 32.65 -22.89 9.82
C GLU A 447 31.15 -23.07 10.10
N LYS A 448 30.85 -23.75 11.22
CA LYS A 448 29.50 -23.84 11.78
C LYS A 448 29.12 -22.54 12.49
N VAL A 449 28.10 -21.90 11.93
CA VAL A 449 27.11 -21.01 12.59
C VAL A 449 27.70 -19.81 13.34
N CYS A 450 27.67 -18.65 12.67
CA CYS A 450 27.67 -17.36 13.37
C CYS A 450 26.24 -16.82 13.40
N THR A 451 25.74 -16.47 14.59
CA THR A 451 24.51 -15.68 14.70
C THR A 451 24.82 -14.29 14.18
N VAL A 452 24.22 -13.91 13.06
CA VAL A 452 24.39 -12.57 12.49
C VAL A 452 23.24 -11.72 12.98
N ALA A 453 23.52 -10.52 13.48
CA ALA A 453 22.48 -9.50 13.54
C ALA A 453 22.07 -9.28 12.08
N SER A 454 20.88 -9.77 11.71
CA SER A 454 20.32 -9.72 10.37
C SER A 454 20.75 -8.45 9.63
N LEU A 455 21.09 -8.56 8.34
CA LEU A 455 21.49 -7.44 7.48
C LEU A 455 20.40 -6.35 7.39
N ILE A 456 19.23 -6.57 7.99
CA ILE A 456 18.04 -5.72 8.02
C ILE A 456 18.08 -4.66 9.18
N LYS A 457 19.25 -4.21 9.65
CA LYS A 457 19.32 -3.11 10.63
C LYS A 457 19.48 -1.73 10.00
#